data_AF-A0A3S1DJY0-F1
#
_entry.id   AF-A0A3S1DJY0-F1
#
_cell.length_a   1.000
_cell.length_b   1.000
_cell.length_c   1.000
_cell.angle_alpha   90.00
_cell.angle_beta   90.00
_cell.angle_gamma   90.00
#
_symmetry.space_group_name_H-M   'P 1'
#
loop_
_entity.id
_entity.type
_entity.pdbx_description
1 polymer ?
#
loop_
_entity_poly.entity_id
_entity_poly.type
_entity_poly.pdbx_seq_one_letter_code
_entity_poly.pdbx_strand_id
1 'polypeptide(L)'
;MQIFFKSYADLNSDIKKNFDKISGNWDLVVGIPRSGMIPAYIISLALNVNCTDISSLVNNFPLKKGVTRGIKNNISQPWDANKILLVDDSILSGDSLRKEMKSIPNFLKKRITTLAVYSNKPVRNDVNIVIEFIPLPRVFEWNIFHHKIIEESCISLEGVISINKSNGKDVIKSSYLPSQKVNTIVSCRHELQRQKVVDWLKLNSVSFTNLIMVNNDVELNNMDNFSIAKFKSEAFRNSSARLYIEGDAEQAKMINRNSNKPVYCQASSKIYNPGINFEYKEMKAMGKLVVWKMLNLRPRS
;
A
#
# COMPACT_ATOMS: atom_id res chain seq x y z
N MET A 1 -10.93 -1.02 16.56
CA MET A 1 -10.38 -1.83 15.45
C MET A 1 -9.05 -1.23 15.00
N GLN A 2 -8.06 -2.07 14.65
CA GLN A 2 -6.76 -1.61 14.13
C GLN A 2 -6.59 -2.09 12.68
N ILE A 3 -6.00 -1.24 11.84
CA ILE A 3 -5.61 -1.57 10.46
C ILE A 3 -4.08 -1.54 10.37
N PHE A 4 -3.50 -2.61 9.85
CA PHE A 4 -2.07 -2.68 9.60
C PHE A 4 -1.76 -2.02 8.26
N PHE A 5 -0.79 -1.10 8.25
CA PHE A 5 -0.41 -0.34 7.06
C PHE A 5 1.09 -0.44 6.86
N LYS A 6 1.52 -0.52 5.60
CA LYS A 6 2.92 -0.35 5.20
C LYS A 6 3.02 0.68 4.09
N SER A 7 3.91 1.64 4.31
CA SER A 7 4.37 2.60 3.32
C SER A 7 5.48 2.03 2.44
N TYR A 8 5.86 2.76 1.40
CA TYR A 8 7.10 2.50 0.66
C TYR A 8 8.35 2.63 1.54
N ALA A 9 8.32 3.53 2.53
CA ALA A 9 9.41 3.67 3.49
C ALA A 9 9.53 2.43 4.38
N ASP A 10 8.40 1.89 4.84
CA ASP A 10 8.35 0.64 5.59
C ASP A 10 8.84 -0.53 4.73
N LEU A 11 8.36 -0.66 3.48
CA LEU A 11 8.83 -1.66 2.52
C LEU A 11 10.36 -1.70 2.40
N ASN A 12 10.99 -0.54 2.18
CA ASN A 12 12.44 -0.44 2.11
C ASN A 12 13.11 -0.79 3.45
N SER A 13 12.55 -0.32 4.57
CA SER A 13 13.08 -0.60 5.91
C SER A 13 13.05 -2.10 6.22
N ASP A 14 11.95 -2.77 5.91
CA ASP A 14 11.72 -4.17 6.25
C ASP A 14 12.56 -5.10 5.37
N ILE A 15 12.77 -4.75 4.09
CA ILE A 15 13.74 -5.43 3.22
C ILE A 15 15.15 -5.30 3.81
N LYS A 16 15.58 -4.09 4.18
CA LYS A 16 16.93 -3.86 4.74
C LYS A 16 17.14 -4.60 6.06
N LYS A 17 16.17 -4.57 6.97
CA LYS A 17 16.24 -5.28 8.26
C LYS A 17 16.33 -6.79 8.12
N ASN A 18 15.83 -7.34 7.01
CA ASN A 18 15.80 -8.77 6.73
C ASN A 18 16.74 -9.15 5.58
N PHE A 19 17.77 -8.34 5.32
CA PHE A 19 18.66 -8.54 4.18
C PHE A 19 19.33 -9.92 4.20
N ASP A 20 19.63 -10.47 5.38
CA ASP A 20 20.20 -11.82 5.54
C ASP A 20 19.33 -12.93 4.93
N LYS A 21 18.01 -12.75 4.85
CA LYS A 21 17.11 -13.73 4.21
C LYS A 21 17.24 -13.73 2.69
N ILE A 22 17.77 -12.67 2.11
CA ILE A 22 17.83 -12.44 0.67
C ILE A 22 19.25 -12.28 0.14
N SER A 23 20.28 -12.26 0.99
CA SER A 23 21.70 -12.07 0.65
C SER A 23 22.35 -13.25 -0.08
N GLY A 24 21.55 -14.14 -0.66
CA GLY A 24 22.03 -15.27 -1.46
C GLY A 24 22.76 -14.86 -2.74
N ASN A 25 23.45 -15.82 -3.36
CA ASN A 25 24.12 -15.60 -4.64
C ASN A 25 23.11 -15.74 -5.80
N TRP A 26 22.42 -14.65 -6.13
CA TRP A 26 21.44 -14.59 -7.21
C TRP A 26 22.06 -14.09 -8.52
N ASP A 27 21.62 -14.65 -9.65
CA ASP A 27 21.99 -14.18 -10.99
C ASP A 27 21.02 -13.13 -11.52
N LEU A 28 19.75 -13.24 -11.11
CA LEU A 28 18.65 -12.41 -11.59
C LEU A 28 17.57 -12.26 -10.52
N VAL A 29 17.07 -11.03 -10.35
CA VAL A 29 15.83 -10.76 -9.62
C VAL A 29 14.72 -10.53 -10.63
N VAL A 30 13.56 -11.15 -10.40
CA VAL A 30 12.40 -11.05 -11.27
C VAL A 30 11.23 -10.54 -10.45
N GLY A 31 10.66 -9.40 -10.80
CA GLY A 31 9.45 -8.89 -10.15
C GLY A 31 8.18 -9.39 -10.82
N ILE A 32 7.14 -9.61 -10.04
CA ILE A 32 5.76 -9.82 -10.53
C ILE A 32 5.08 -8.44 -10.67
N PRO A 33 4.72 -8.00 -11.89
CA PRO A 33 4.06 -6.72 -12.08
C PRO A 33 2.67 -6.65 -11.44
N ARG A 34 2.22 -5.49 -10.95
CA ARG A 34 2.91 -4.19 -10.95
C ARG A 34 3.69 -3.94 -9.64
N SER A 35 3.07 -4.18 -8.49
CA SER A 35 3.61 -3.82 -7.18
C SER A 35 4.85 -4.62 -6.78
N GLY A 36 4.95 -5.90 -7.16
CA GLY A 36 6.12 -6.74 -6.92
C GLY A 36 7.40 -6.27 -7.61
N MET A 37 7.30 -5.41 -8.64
CA MET A 37 8.48 -4.78 -9.27
C MET A 37 9.23 -3.83 -8.34
N ILE A 38 8.51 -3.16 -7.43
CA ILE A 38 9.11 -2.18 -6.52
C ILE A 38 10.09 -2.86 -5.55
N PRO A 39 9.69 -3.89 -4.77
CA PRO A 39 10.65 -4.63 -3.95
C PRO A 39 11.69 -5.37 -4.79
N ALA A 40 11.35 -5.85 -6.01
CA ALA A 40 12.33 -6.47 -6.90
C ALA A 40 13.50 -5.52 -7.22
N TYR A 41 13.21 -4.26 -7.59
CA TYR A 41 14.25 -3.26 -7.84
C TYR A 41 15.03 -2.88 -6.59
N ILE A 42 14.38 -2.73 -5.43
CA ILE A 42 15.07 -2.45 -4.16
C ILE A 42 16.07 -3.57 -3.86
N ILE A 43 15.63 -4.82 -3.98
CA ILE A 43 16.44 -6.00 -3.70
C ILE A 43 17.59 -6.14 -4.71
N SER A 44 17.30 -5.99 -6.02
CA SER A 44 18.31 -6.15 -7.07
C SER A 44 19.40 -5.09 -6.97
N LEU A 45 19.05 -3.85 -6.65
CA LEU A 45 19.99 -2.75 -6.46
C LEU A 45 20.87 -2.99 -5.22
N ALA A 46 20.28 -3.49 -4.12
CA ALA A 46 21.03 -3.80 -2.91
C ALA A 46 22.00 -4.98 -3.10
N LEU A 47 21.62 -5.97 -3.93
CA LEU A 47 22.46 -7.12 -4.26
C LEU A 47 23.45 -6.85 -5.42
N ASN A 48 23.29 -5.74 -6.13
CA ASN A 48 23.98 -5.43 -7.39
C ASN A 48 23.82 -6.54 -8.46
N VAL A 49 22.57 -6.95 -8.68
CA VAL A 49 22.15 -8.02 -9.61
C VAL A 49 21.15 -7.45 -10.64
N ASN A 50 21.09 -8.05 -11.84
CA ASN A 50 20.10 -7.68 -12.86
C ASN A 50 18.66 -7.81 -12.32
N CYS A 51 17.76 -6.97 -12.84
CA CYS A 51 16.33 -7.05 -12.55
C CYS A 51 15.53 -7.05 -13.85
N THR A 52 14.48 -7.86 -13.88
CA THR A 52 13.50 -7.86 -14.97
C THR A 52 12.10 -8.17 -14.45
N ASP A 53 11.07 -8.05 -15.28
CA ASP A 53 9.73 -8.54 -14.97
C ASP A 53 9.51 -9.99 -15.44
N ILE A 54 8.48 -10.64 -14.92
CA ILE A 54 8.16 -12.03 -15.25
C ILE A 54 7.81 -12.26 -16.73
N SER A 55 7.20 -11.30 -17.43
CA SER A 55 6.90 -11.46 -18.85
C SER A 55 8.18 -11.51 -19.67
N SER A 56 9.13 -10.63 -19.35
CA SER A 56 10.46 -10.64 -19.96
C SER A 56 11.25 -11.91 -19.63
N LEU A 57 11.10 -12.47 -18.42
CA LEU A 57 11.64 -13.80 -18.09
C LEU A 57 11.03 -14.89 -18.98
N VAL A 58 9.71 -14.93 -19.13
CA VAL A 58 9.01 -15.97 -19.91
C VAL A 58 9.38 -15.92 -21.39
N ASN A 59 9.55 -14.71 -21.94
CA ASN A 59 9.86 -14.51 -23.36
C ASN A 59 11.36 -14.40 -23.67
N ASN A 60 12.21 -14.48 -22.64
CA ASN A 60 13.66 -14.29 -22.76
C ASN A 60 14.06 -12.97 -23.43
N PHE A 61 13.43 -11.87 -23.04
CA PHE A 61 13.79 -10.57 -23.62
C PHE A 61 15.12 -10.07 -23.05
N PRO A 62 15.99 -9.45 -23.90
CA PRO A 62 17.31 -8.96 -23.48
C PRO A 62 17.26 -8.09 -22.23
N LEU A 63 18.16 -8.38 -21.28
CA LEU A 63 18.30 -7.58 -20.07
C LEU A 63 18.85 -6.19 -20.42
N LYS A 64 18.16 -5.15 -19.97
CA LYS A 64 18.66 -3.78 -20.08
C LYS A 64 19.57 -3.47 -18.88
N LYS A 65 20.76 -2.96 -19.16
CA LYS A 65 21.75 -2.57 -18.15
C LYS A 65 22.00 -1.08 -18.20
N GLY A 66 22.17 -0.47 -17.04
CA GLY A 66 22.74 0.87 -16.94
C GLY A 66 24.23 0.83 -17.29
N VAL A 67 24.76 1.93 -17.81
CA VAL A 67 26.17 2.06 -18.22
C VAL A 67 27.13 2.35 -17.05
N THR A 68 26.60 2.69 -15.87
CA THR A 68 27.38 3.32 -14.78
C THR A 68 27.84 2.36 -13.68
N ARG A 69 27.33 1.13 -13.62
CA ARG A 69 27.72 0.14 -12.60
C ARG A 69 27.93 -1.23 -13.23
N GLY A 70 29.09 -1.83 -12.95
CA GLY A 70 29.35 -3.23 -13.23
C GLY A 70 28.47 -4.12 -12.36
N ILE A 71 27.70 -5.00 -12.99
CA ILE A 71 26.82 -5.96 -12.31
C ILE A 71 27.64 -7.20 -11.96
N LYS A 72 27.35 -7.82 -10.81
CA LYS A 72 28.13 -8.97 -10.30
C LYS A 72 28.21 -10.14 -11.29
N ASN A 73 27.10 -10.45 -11.97
CA ASN A 73 27.00 -11.51 -12.97
C ASN A 73 26.62 -10.92 -14.33
N ASN A 74 27.48 -11.14 -15.33
CA ASN A 74 27.30 -10.58 -16.67
C ASN A 74 26.44 -11.48 -17.57
N ILE A 75 25.18 -11.71 -17.19
CA ILE A 75 24.19 -12.38 -18.04
C ILE A 75 23.58 -11.38 -19.04
N SER A 76 23.29 -11.81 -20.28
CA SER A 76 22.69 -10.93 -21.30
C SER A 76 21.19 -11.18 -21.45
N GLN A 77 20.76 -12.41 -21.20
CA GLN A 77 19.37 -12.85 -21.29
C GLN A 77 18.88 -13.42 -19.96
N PRO A 78 17.57 -13.33 -19.64
CA PRO A 78 17.01 -13.92 -18.44
C PRO A 78 17.26 -15.43 -18.30
N TRP A 79 17.25 -16.18 -19.40
CA TRP A 79 17.42 -17.65 -19.37
C TRP A 79 18.85 -18.12 -19.10
N ASP A 80 19.82 -17.22 -19.17
CA ASP A 80 21.21 -17.49 -18.77
C ASP A 80 21.36 -17.64 -17.24
N ALA A 81 20.38 -17.14 -16.48
CA ALA A 81 20.39 -17.20 -15.02
C ALA A 81 20.18 -18.64 -14.51
N ASN A 82 21.00 -19.06 -13.55
CA ASN A 82 20.90 -20.34 -12.83
C ASN A 82 20.19 -20.21 -11.48
N LYS A 83 20.26 -19.02 -10.86
CA LYS A 83 19.61 -18.70 -9.58
C LYS A 83 18.77 -17.43 -9.71
N ILE A 84 17.46 -17.62 -9.73
CA ILE A 84 16.47 -16.57 -9.96
C ILE A 84 15.68 -16.33 -8.68
N LEU A 85 15.59 -15.08 -8.23
CA LEU A 85 14.72 -14.67 -7.13
C LEU A 85 13.44 -14.04 -7.71
N LEU A 86 12.31 -14.75 -7.63
CA LEU A 86 11.00 -14.24 -8.07
C LEU A 86 10.30 -13.53 -6.91
N VAL A 87 10.01 -12.24 -7.07
CA VAL A 87 9.59 -11.33 -6.00
C VAL A 87 8.18 -10.81 -6.23
N ASP A 88 7.36 -10.88 -5.18
CA ASP A 88 6.05 -10.23 -5.07
C ASP A 88 5.99 -9.33 -3.82
N ASP A 89 5.16 -8.28 -3.84
CA ASP A 89 5.04 -7.36 -2.70
C ASP A 89 4.31 -8.00 -1.52
N SER A 90 3.28 -8.79 -1.80
CA SER A 90 2.54 -9.46 -0.74
C SER A 90 1.83 -10.73 -1.22
N ILE A 91 1.67 -11.67 -0.29
CA ILE A 91 0.93 -12.91 -0.53
C ILE A 91 -0.25 -13.01 0.45
N LEU A 92 -1.44 -13.30 -0.10
CA LEU A 92 -2.68 -13.56 0.64
C LEU A 92 -3.11 -15.02 0.43
N SER A 93 -3.83 -15.31 -0.66
CA SER A 93 -4.23 -16.67 -1.05
C SER A 93 -3.14 -17.43 -1.82
N GLY A 94 -2.21 -16.70 -2.45
CA GLY A 94 -1.17 -17.25 -3.32
C GLY A 94 -1.63 -17.52 -4.75
N ASP A 95 -2.88 -17.19 -5.11
CA ASP A 95 -3.44 -17.50 -6.42
C ASP A 95 -2.66 -16.81 -7.55
N SER A 96 -2.33 -15.53 -7.37
CA SER A 96 -1.54 -14.75 -8.33
C SER A 96 -0.17 -15.39 -8.57
N LEU A 97 0.59 -15.64 -7.50
CA LEU A 97 1.89 -16.30 -7.59
C LEU A 97 1.78 -17.68 -8.28
N ARG A 98 0.78 -18.49 -7.95
CA ARG A 98 0.58 -19.79 -8.60
C ARG A 98 0.25 -19.66 -10.09
N LYS A 99 -0.54 -18.65 -10.48
CA LYS A 99 -0.85 -18.37 -11.90
C LYS A 99 0.41 -17.97 -12.65
N GLU A 100 1.21 -17.08 -12.08
CA GLU A 100 2.49 -16.67 -12.63
C GLU A 100 3.49 -17.83 -12.74
N MET A 101 3.60 -18.67 -11.70
CA MET A 101 4.45 -19.87 -11.76
C MET A 101 4.04 -20.88 -12.84
N LYS A 102 2.78 -20.87 -13.30
CA LYS A 102 2.33 -21.74 -14.39
C LYS A 102 2.82 -21.26 -15.77
N SER A 103 2.98 -19.96 -15.98
CA SER A 103 3.44 -19.39 -17.26
C SER A 103 4.94 -19.61 -17.50
N ILE A 104 5.71 -19.84 -16.44
CA ILE A 104 7.15 -20.04 -16.52
C ILE A 104 7.47 -21.41 -17.14
N PRO A 105 8.43 -21.50 -18.10
CA PRO A 105 8.92 -22.77 -18.63
C PRO A 105 9.47 -23.72 -17.55
N ASN A 106 9.20 -25.03 -17.69
CA ASN A 106 9.58 -26.02 -16.66
C ASN A 106 11.09 -26.07 -16.36
N PHE A 107 11.95 -25.82 -17.35
CA PHE A 107 13.39 -25.80 -17.15
C PHE A 107 13.87 -24.65 -16.25
N LEU A 108 13.12 -23.53 -16.21
CA LEU A 108 13.41 -22.39 -15.34
C LEU A 108 12.84 -22.55 -13.94
N LYS A 109 11.72 -23.26 -13.76
CA LYS A 109 11.09 -23.42 -12.44
C LYS A 109 12.04 -23.96 -11.38
N LYS A 110 12.95 -24.88 -11.78
CA LYS A 110 13.97 -25.46 -10.89
C LYS A 110 15.04 -24.46 -10.42
N ARG A 111 15.14 -23.31 -11.08
CA ARG A 111 16.10 -22.22 -10.83
C ARG A 111 15.50 -21.11 -9.98
N ILE A 112 14.20 -21.14 -9.73
CA ILE A 112 13.45 -20.07 -9.07
C ILE A 112 13.33 -20.34 -7.57
N THR A 113 13.67 -19.33 -6.80
CA THR A 113 13.25 -19.18 -5.40
C THR A 113 12.23 -18.06 -5.33
N THR A 114 11.07 -18.33 -4.74
CA THR A 114 9.98 -17.36 -4.60
C THR A 114 10.10 -16.57 -3.30
N LEU A 115 9.81 -15.28 -3.37
CA LEU A 115 9.82 -14.35 -2.25
C LEU A 115 8.56 -13.49 -2.27
N ALA A 116 7.90 -13.40 -1.11
CA ALA A 116 6.90 -12.37 -0.86
C ALA A 116 7.39 -11.48 0.28
N VAL A 117 7.34 -10.16 0.10
CA VAL A 117 7.74 -9.26 1.19
C VAL A 117 6.78 -9.39 2.37
N TYR A 118 5.47 -9.33 2.12
CA TYR A 118 4.48 -9.41 3.19
C TYR A 118 3.53 -10.60 3.11
N SER A 119 3.41 -11.35 4.21
CA SER A 119 2.47 -12.48 4.31
C SER A 119 1.41 -12.25 5.37
N ASN A 120 0.18 -12.73 5.12
CA ASN A 120 -0.89 -12.78 6.12
C ASN A 120 -0.82 -14.03 7.01
N LYS A 121 0.19 -14.89 6.80
CA LYS A 121 0.47 -16.09 7.60
C LYS A 121 1.94 -16.07 8.05
N PRO A 122 2.25 -16.46 9.28
CA PRO A 122 3.64 -16.48 9.76
C PRO A 122 4.48 -17.57 9.08
N VAL A 123 3.84 -18.67 8.67
CA VAL A 123 4.46 -19.82 7.99
C VAL A 123 3.67 -20.12 6.73
N ARG A 124 4.37 -20.41 5.63
CA ARG A 124 3.80 -20.73 4.31
C ARG A 124 4.61 -21.83 3.64
N ASN A 125 3.92 -22.70 2.90
CA ASN A 125 4.53 -23.78 2.12
C ASN A 125 4.50 -23.51 0.60
N ASP A 126 3.82 -22.42 0.20
CA ASP A 126 3.58 -22.01 -1.19
C ASP A 126 4.48 -20.84 -1.63
N VAL A 127 5.38 -20.38 -0.76
CA VAL A 127 6.44 -19.40 -1.06
C VAL A 127 7.69 -19.76 -0.25
N ASN A 128 8.88 -19.59 -0.83
CA ASN A 128 10.13 -20.01 -0.19
C ASN A 128 10.61 -19.03 0.88
N ILE A 129 10.46 -17.72 0.62
CA ILE A 129 10.93 -16.65 1.51
C ILE A 129 9.78 -15.70 1.83
N VAL A 130 9.60 -15.41 3.11
CA VAL A 130 8.75 -14.33 3.61
C VAL A 130 9.60 -13.36 4.42
N ILE A 131 9.56 -12.07 4.06
CA ILE A 131 10.28 -11.03 4.80
C ILE A 131 9.56 -10.73 6.12
N GLU A 132 8.27 -10.42 6.07
CA GLU A 132 7.50 -10.04 7.25
C GLU A 132 6.07 -10.56 7.25
N PHE A 133 5.59 -10.93 8.44
CA PHE A 133 4.19 -11.27 8.69
C PHE A 133 3.38 -10.04 9.11
N ILE A 134 2.25 -9.83 8.43
CA ILE A 134 1.29 -8.76 8.74
C ILE A 134 -0.12 -9.35 8.80
N PRO A 135 -0.80 -9.29 9.97
CA PRO A 135 -2.16 -9.80 10.10
C PRO A 135 -3.20 -8.91 9.41
N LEU A 136 -4.38 -9.47 9.20
CA LEU A 136 -5.54 -8.74 8.66
C LEU A 136 -6.27 -7.94 9.75
N PRO A 137 -6.98 -6.85 9.41
CA PRO A 137 -7.00 -6.21 8.10
C PRO A 137 -5.70 -5.43 7.84
N ARG A 138 -5.15 -5.57 6.62
CA ARG A 138 -3.95 -4.86 6.18
C ARG A 138 -4.18 -4.11 4.88
N VAL A 139 -3.48 -2.99 4.71
CA VAL A 139 -3.49 -2.17 3.50
C VAL A 139 -2.07 -1.70 3.17
N PHE A 140 -1.83 -1.41 1.90
CA PHE A 140 -0.53 -0.92 1.44
C PHE A 140 -0.69 0.42 0.73
N GLU A 141 0.30 1.29 0.88
CA GLU A 141 0.29 2.62 0.25
C GLU A 141 0.04 2.56 -1.26
N TRP A 142 0.69 1.62 -1.95
CA TRP A 142 0.62 1.48 -3.42
C TRP A 142 -0.72 0.99 -3.95
N ASN A 143 -1.61 0.46 -3.10
CA ASN A 143 -2.89 -0.09 -3.55
C ASN A 143 -4.11 0.37 -2.76
N ILE A 144 -3.96 1.26 -1.78
CA ILE A 144 -5.06 1.61 -0.87
C ILE A 144 -6.31 2.13 -1.61
N PHE A 145 -6.14 2.94 -2.66
CA PHE A 145 -7.24 3.47 -3.48
C PHE A 145 -7.93 2.43 -4.37
N HIS A 146 -7.33 1.24 -4.52
CA HIS A 146 -7.88 0.13 -5.30
C HIS A 146 -8.30 -1.05 -4.44
N HIS A 147 -8.04 -0.97 -3.13
CA HIS A 147 -8.32 -2.01 -2.17
C HIS A 147 -9.81 -2.03 -1.76
N LYS A 148 -10.36 -3.21 -1.49
CA LYS A 148 -11.78 -3.39 -1.10
C LYS A 148 -12.21 -2.56 0.10
N ILE A 149 -11.27 -2.20 0.98
CA ILE A 149 -11.53 -1.33 2.14
C ILE A 149 -12.16 0.01 1.76
N ILE A 150 -11.98 0.48 0.52
CA ILE A 150 -12.59 1.72 0.01
C ILE A 150 -14.12 1.67 0.07
N GLU A 151 -14.72 0.50 -0.14
CA GLU A 151 -16.17 0.26 0.00
C GLU A 151 -16.66 0.42 1.45
N GLU A 152 -15.73 0.40 2.39
CA GLU A 152 -15.93 0.59 3.82
C GLU A 152 -15.20 1.86 4.31
N SER A 153 -14.89 2.82 3.43
CA SER A 153 -14.12 4.02 3.76
C SER A 153 -14.88 5.33 3.56
N CYS A 154 -14.66 6.27 4.48
CA CYS A 154 -14.89 7.68 4.23
C CYS A 154 -13.66 8.28 3.55
N ILE A 155 -13.85 9.13 2.54
CA ILE A 155 -12.75 9.81 1.85
C ILE A 155 -13.07 11.30 1.75
N SER A 156 -12.12 12.16 2.14
CA SER A 156 -12.22 13.59 1.89
C SER A 156 -12.20 13.88 0.39
N LEU A 157 -13.12 14.72 -0.10
CA LEU A 157 -13.04 15.22 -1.47
C LEU A 157 -11.80 16.11 -1.60
N GLU A 158 -11.68 17.12 -0.74
CA GLU A 158 -10.57 18.08 -0.76
C GLU A 158 -9.28 17.47 -0.24
N GLY A 159 -8.19 17.64 -1.00
CA GLY A 159 -6.87 17.15 -0.64
C GLY A 159 -6.62 15.65 -0.86
N VAL A 160 -7.62 14.88 -1.30
CA VAL A 160 -7.45 13.45 -1.65
C VAL A 160 -7.94 13.15 -3.06
N ILE A 161 -9.26 13.27 -3.30
CA ILE A 161 -9.84 13.02 -4.63
C ILE A 161 -9.64 14.25 -5.53
N SER A 162 -9.74 15.44 -4.93
CA SER A 162 -9.42 16.72 -5.55
C SER A 162 -8.13 17.33 -5.00
N ILE A 163 -7.37 17.99 -5.87
CA ILE A 163 -6.17 18.76 -5.49
C ILE A 163 -6.53 20.00 -4.66
N ASN A 164 -7.69 20.62 -4.91
CA ASN A 164 -8.00 21.91 -4.33
C ASN A 164 -8.46 21.75 -2.88
N LYS A 165 -7.82 22.51 -1.98
CA LYS A 165 -8.20 22.64 -0.58
C LYS A 165 -9.22 23.78 -0.33
N SER A 166 -9.62 24.53 -1.37
CA SER A 166 -10.36 25.80 -1.24
C SER A 166 -11.89 25.67 -1.29
N ASN A 167 -12.56 26.58 -0.59
CA ASN A 167 -14.00 26.70 -0.39
C ASN A 167 -14.75 27.25 -1.62
N GLY A 168 -14.80 26.47 -2.70
CA GLY A 168 -15.96 26.54 -3.60
C GLY A 168 -15.88 27.43 -4.85
N LYS A 169 -14.76 28.09 -5.16
CA LYS A 169 -14.66 28.94 -6.38
C LYS A 169 -13.90 28.31 -7.56
N ASP A 170 -13.04 27.31 -7.31
CA ASP A 170 -12.14 26.80 -8.35
C ASP A 170 -12.64 25.52 -9.06
N VAL A 171 -12.14 25.35 -10.29
CA VAL A 171 -12.27 24.12 -11.10
C VAL A 171 -11.69 22.94 -10.31
N ILE A 172 -12.51 21.93 -10.04
CA ILE A 172 -12.10 20.74 -9.31
C ILE A 172 -11.11 19.96 -10.20
N LYS A 173 -9.86 19.84 -9.76
CA LYS A 173 -8.84 19.03 -10.44
C LYS A 173 -8.66 17.71 -9.70
N SER A 174 -8.54 16.61 -10.44
CA SER A 174 -8.44 15.26 -9.87
C SER A 174 -7.04 14.97 -9.33
N SER A 175 -6.99 14.12 -8.31
CA SER A 175 -5.77 13.58 -7.71
C SER A 175 -5.88 12.05 -7.64
N TYR A 176 -5.86 11.45 -6.44
CA TYR A 176 -5.94 10.00 -6.28
C TYR A 176 -7.37 9.51 -6.43
N LEU A 177 -7.65 8.83 -7.54
CA LEU A 177 -8.99 8.33 -7.86
C LEU A 177 -9.17 6.89 -7.37
N PRO A 178 -10.17 6.63 -6.50
CA PRO A 178 -10.48 5.26 -6.09
C PRO A 178 -11.10 4.48 -7.25
N SER A 179 -10.74 3.20 -7.39
CA SER A 179 -11.36 2.33 -8.40
C SER A 179 -12.53 1.51 -7.86
N GLN A 180 -12.69 1.42 -6.54
CA GLN A 180 -13.85 0.79 -5.91
C GLN A 180 -14.91 1.86 -5.58
N LYS A 181 -16.16 1.42 -5.42
CA LYS A 181 -17.22 2.31 -4.94
C LYS A 181 -16.90 2.78 -3.53
N VAL A 182 -16.75 4.09 -3.32
CA VAL A 182 -16.48 4.67 -2.00
C VAL A 182 -17.73 4.59 -1.12
N ASN A 183 -17.59 4.25 0.17
CA ASN A 183 -18.75 4.29 1.07
C ASN A 183 -19.32 5.70 1.16
N THR A 184 -18.50 6.65 1.60
CA THR A 184 -18.93 8.02 1.86
C THR A 184 -17.84 8.99 1.42
N ILE A 185 -18.19 9.93 0.55
CA ILE A 185 -17.34 11.10 0.27
C ILE A 185 -17.77 12.21 1.22
N VAL A 186 -16.80 12.85 1.85
CA VAL A 186 -17.02 14.00 2.74
C VAL A 186 -16.37 15.22 2.10
N SER A 187 -17.15 16.28 1.90
CA SER A 187 -16.66 17.54 1.32
C SER A 187 -16.96 18.71 2.23
N CYS A 188 -16.02 19.64 2.35
CA CYS A 188 -16.23 20.91 3.04
C CYS A 188 -16.88 21.98 2.15
N ARG A 189 -17.37 21.63 0.97
CA ARG A 189 -18.18 22.52 0.13
C ARG A 189 -19.62 22.58 0.62
N HIS A 190 -20.31 23.66 0.28
CA HIS A 190 -21.73 23.83 0.60
C HIS A 190 -22.65 22.89 -0.19
N GLU A 191 -23.76 22.50 0.42
CA GLU A 191 -24.85 21.71 -0.18
C GLU A 191 -25.38 22.28 -1.50
N LEU A 192 -25.43 23.61 -1.66
CA LEU A 192 -25.80 24.26 -2.92
C LEU A 192 -24.91 23.85 -4.12
N GLN A 193 -23.70 23.34 -3.87
CA GLN A 193 -22.79 22.84 -4.90
C GLN A 193 -22.91 21.34 -5.16
N ARG A 194 -23.85 20.64 -4.50
CA ARG A 194 -23.95 19.17 -4.56
C ARG A 194 -23.99 18.65 -5.99
N GLN A 195 -24.88 19.18 -6.84
CA GLN A 195 -25.01 18.69 -8.21
C GLN A 195 -23.70 18.84 -8.99
N LYS A 196 -23.02 19.98 -8.86
CA LYS A 196 -21.71 20.24 -9.47
C LYS A 196 -20.65 19.23 -9.00
N VAL A 197 -20.64 18.88 -7.71
CA VAL A 197 -19.71 17.88 -7.15
C VAL A 197 -20.04 16.48 -7.67
N VAL A 198 -21.32 16.10 -7.70
CA VAL A 198 -21.78 14.80 -8.22
C VAL A 198 -21.42 14.63 -9.69
N ASP A 199 -21.69 15.63 -10.52
CA ASP A 199 -21.38 15.60 -11.96
C ASP A 199 -19.88 15.48 -12.20
N TRP A 200 -19.07 16.21 -11.42
CA TRP A 200 -17.62 16.13 -11.50
C TRP A 200 -17.07 14.76 -11.07
N LEU A 201 -17.60 14.18 -9.99
CA LEU A 201 -17.22 12.83 -9.54
C LEU A 201 -17.57 11.78 -10.60
N LYS A 202 -18.75 11.89 -11.22
CA LYS A 202 -19.18 11.01 -12.31
C LYS A 202 -18.26 11.13 -13.53
N LEU A 203 -17.90 12.36 -13.92
CA LEU A 203 -16.97 12.60 -15.03
C LEU A 203 -15.59 11.95 -14.79
N ASN A 204 -15.14 11.90 -13.53
CA ASN A 204 -13.89 11.26 -13.13
C ASN A 204 -14.06 9.77 -12.76
N SER A 205 -15.20 9.15 -13.09
CA SER A 205 -15.49 7.74 -12.80
C SER A 205 -15.39 7.35 -11.31
N VAL A 206 -15.63 8.31 -10.42
CA VAL A 206 -15.67 8.07 -8.97
C VAL A 206 -17.09 7.70 -8.55
N SER A 207 -17.29 6.44 -8.17
CA SER A 207 -18.56 5.96 -7.63
C SER A 207 -18.58 6.07 -6.11
N PHE A 208 -19.72 6.44 -5.53
CA PHE A 208 -19.89 6.53 -4.07
C PHE A 208 -21.32 6.14 -3.64
N THR A 209 -21.52 5.80 -2.37
CA THR A 209 -22.86 5.57 -1.80
C THR A 209 -23.43 6.85 -1.19
N ASN A 210 -22.65 7.54 -0.35
CA ASN A 210 -23.08 8.77 0.32
C ASN A 210 -22.16 9.94 -0.02
N LEU A 211 -22.73 11.15 -0.08
CA LEU A 211 -22.00 12.41 -0.17
C LEU A 211 -22.47 13.33 0.95
N ILE A 212 -21.59 13.60 1.90
CA ILE A 212 -21.84 14.49 3.04
C ILE A 212 -21.14 15.82 2.75
N MET A 213 -21.91 16.91 2.78
CA MET A 213 -21.43 18.26 2.52
C MET A 213 -21.83 19.20 3.66
N VAL A 214 -21.25 20.39 3.70
CA VAL A 214 -21.53 21.37 4.73
C VAL A 214 -22.84 22.08 4.41
N ASN A 215 -23.69 22.30 5.43
CA ASN A 215 -24.94 23.03 5.25
C ASN A 215 -24.67 24.47 4.74
N ASN A 216 -25.63 25.04 4.02
CA ASN A 216 -25.50 26.38 3.43
C ASN A 216 -25.38 27.48 4.49
N ASP A 217 -25.90 27.24 5.70
CA ASP A 217 -25.92 28.22 6.80
C ASP A 217 -24.56 28.35 7.55
N VAL A 218 -23.57 27.53 7.20
CA VAL A 218 -22.26 27.50 7.85
C VAL A 218 -21.27 28.38 7.10
N GLU A 219 -20.72 29.41 7.74
CA GLU A 219 -19.71 30.27 7.12
C GLU A 219 -18.38 29.54 6.87
N LEU A 220 -18.18 29.05 5.63
CA LEU A 220 -16.96 28.32 5.25
C LEU A 220 -15.69 29.16 5.32
N ASN A 221 -15.76 30.48 5.05
CA ASN A 221 -14.59 31.36 4.98
C ASN A 221 -13.83 31.48 6.31
N ASN A 222 -14.47 31.10 7.43
CA ASN A 222 -13.91 31.16 8.78
C ASN A 222 -13.68 29.77 9.40
N MET A 223 -13.86 28.68 8.63
CA MET A 223 -13.63 27.34 9.16
C MET A 223 -12.13 27.08 9.30
N ASP A 224 -11.66 27.15 10.53
CA ASP A 224 -10.33 26.70 10.91
C ASP A 224 -10.18 25.17 10.76
N ASN A 225 -8.94 24.69 10.81
CA ASN A 225 -8.65 23.25 10.75
C ASN A 225 -9.43 22.45 11.81
N PHE A 226 -9.72 23.06 12.96
CA PHE A 226 -10.49 22.44 14.03
C PHE A 226 -11.94 22.20 13.64
N SER A 227 -12.62 23.22 13.12
CA SER A 227 -14.02 23.14 12.68
C SER A 227 -14.19 22.15 11.53
N ILE A 228 -13.25 22.17 10.57
CA ILE A 228 -13.20 21.22 9.45
C ILE A 228 -13.05 19.78 9.97
N ALA A 229 -12.06 19.55 10.84
CA ALA A 229 -11.81 18.22 11.39
C ALA A 229 -12.98 17.73 12.25
N LYS A 230 -13.65 18.63 12.99
CA LYS A 230 -14.84 18.31 13.78
C LYS A 230 -15.97 17.82 12.88
N PHE A 231 -16.33 18.59 11.85
CA PHE A 231 -17.35 18.19 10.86
C PHE A 231 -17.03 16.84 10.22
N LYS A 232 -15.80 16.66 9.72
CA LYS A 232 -15.36 15.40 9.10
C LYS A 232 -15.39 14.22 10.09
N SER A 233 -15.04 14.47 11.35
CA SER A 233 -15.07 13.44 12.40
C SER A 233 -16.48 13.02 12.79
N GLU A 234 -17.45 13.94 12.79
CA GLU A 234 -18.86 13.64 13.03
C GLU A 234 -19.45 12.83 11.87
N ALA A 235 -19.18 13.25 10.63
CA ALA A 235 -19.53 12.48 9.42
C ALA A 235 -18.97 11.05 9.48
N PHE A 236 -17.72 10.88 9.89
CA PHE A 236 -17.10 9.57 10.01
C PHE A 236 -17.64 8.74 11.19
N ARG A 237 -17.97 9.39 12.31
CA ARG A 237 -18.53 8.69 13.48
C ARG A 237 -19.90 8.11 13.14
N ASN A 238 -20.73 8.89 12.45
CA ASN A 238 -22.10 8.54 12.08
C ASN A 238 -22.19 7.58 10.89
N SER A 239 -21.11 7.38 10.14
CA SER A 239 -21.07 6.39 9.05
C SER A 239 -20.70 4.99 9.55
N SER A 240 -21.09 3.99 8.75
CA SER A 240 -20.65 2.59 8.93
C SER A 240 -19.20 2.35 8.47
N ALA A 241 -18.52 3.38 7.97
CA ALA A 241 -17.16 3.26 7.48
C ALA A 241 -16.18 2.90 8.61
N ARG A 242 -15.12 2.20 8.22
CA ARG A 242 -14.09 1.61 9.06
C ARG A 242 -12.74 2.31 8.95
N LEU A 243 -12.55 3.10 7.90
CA LEU A 243 -11.36 3.90 7.63
C LEU A 243 -11.78 5.28 7.14
N TYR A 244 -11.05 6.31 7.55
CA TYR A 244 -11.12 7.63 6.92
C TYR A 244 -9.83 7.89 6.13
N ILE A 245 -9.93 8.45 4.93
CA ILE A 245 -8.79 8.91 4.14
C ILE A 245 -8.80 10.43 4.09
N GLU A 246 -7.75 11.04 4.62
CA GLU A 246 -7.57 12.48 4.75
C GLU A 246 -6.28 12.93 4.06
N GLY A 247 -6.32 14.09 3.40
CA GLY A 247 -5.18 14.70 2.73
C GLY A 247 -4.30 15.52 3.67
N ASP A 248 -4.84 16.02 4.78
CA ASP A 248 -4.13 16.85 5.74
C ASP A 248 -3.71 16.10 7.03
N ALA A 249 -2.47 16.28 7.47
CA ALA A 249 -1.92 15.54 8.60
C ALA A 249 -2.48 15.97 9.96
N GLU A 250 -2.82 17.24 10.14
CA GLU A 250 -3.41 17.74 11.37
C GLU A 250 -4.86 17.29 11.47
N GLN A 251 -5.63 17.49 10.40
CA GLN A 251 -7.02 17.03 10.33
C GLN A 251 -7.10 15.51 10.53
N ALA A 252 -6.20 14.73 9.93
CA ALA A 252 -6.20 13.27 10.10
C ALA A 252 -6.03 12.85 11.57
N LYS A 253 -5.13 13.49 12.32
CA LYS A 253 -4.94 13.22 13.75
C LYS A 253 -6.18 13.60 14.55
N MET A 254 -6.79 14.75 14.24
CA MET A 254 -7.98 15.23 14.94
C MET A 254 -9.20 14.34 14.65
N ILE A 255 -9.40 13.94 13.39
CA ILE A 255 -10.45 13.00 12.99
C ILE A 255 -10.24 11.66 13.70
N ASN A 256 -9.00 11.15 13.78
CA ASN A 256 -8.72 9.91 14.50
C ASN A 256 -9.05 10.03 16.00
N ARG A 257 -8.61 11.09 16.66
CA ARG A 257 -8.89 11.36 18.09
C ARG A 257 -10.39 11.48 18.35
N ASN A 258 -11.10 12.26 17.54
CA ASN A 258 -12.52 12.54 17.74
C ASN A 258 -13.39 11.33 17.39
N SER A 259 -13.11 10.64 16.26
CA SER A 259 -13.91 9.49 15.84
C SER A 259 -13.58 8.20 16.59
N ASN A 260 -12.39 8.12 17.21
CA ASN A 260 -11.82 6.89 17.77
C ASN A 260 -11.81 5.71 16.77
N LYS A 261 -11.61 6.02 15.48
CA LYS A 261 -11.55 5.07 14.35
C LYS A 261 -10.27 5.29 13.53
N PRO A 262 -9.79 4.28 12.77
CA PRO A 262 -8.60 4.43 11.95
C PRO A 262 -8.70 5.54 10.90
N VAL A 263 -7.61 6.31 10.74
CA VAL A 263 -7.49 7.36 9.72
C VAL A 263 -6.18 7.23 8.98
N TYR A 264 -6.23 7.06 7.66
CA TYR A 264 -5.08 7.13 6.78
C TYR A 264 -4.90 8.57 6.29
N CYS A 265 -3.67 9.07 6.41
CA CYS A 265 -3.28 10.38 5.93
C CYS A 265 -2.43 10.24 4.67
N GLN A 266 -2.94 10.72 3.54
CA GLN A 266 -2.27 10.64 2.24
C GLN A 266 -0.99 11.46 2.18
N ALA A 267 -0.97 12.68 2.74
CA ALA A 267 0.23 13.53 2.68
C ALA A 267 1.41 13.01 3.52
N SER A 268 1.14 12.22 4.56
CA SER A 268 2.19 11.68 5.44
C SER A 268 2.43 10.19 5.26
N SER A 269 1.69 9.52 4.38
CA SER A 269 1.69 8.07 4.17
C SER A 269 1.67 7.31 5.51
N LYS A 270 0.72 7.67 6.40
CA LYS A 270 0.61 7.11 7.75
C LYS A 270 -0.84 6.75 8.08
N ILE A 271 -1.01 5.68 8.86
CA ILE A 271 -2.29 5.36 9.49
C ILE A 271 -2.24 5.66 11.00
N TYR A 272 -3.21 6.44 11.46
CA TYR A 272 -3.50 6.67 12.88
C TYR A 272 -4.57 5.68 13.30
N ASN A 273 -4.24 4.79 14.23
CA ASN A 273 -5.17 3.80 14.79
C ASN A 273 -5.63 4.25 16.18
N PRO A 274 -6.89 3.98 16.56
CA PRO A 274 -7.39 4.30 17.89
C PRO A 274 -6.65 3.52 18.99
N GLY A 275 -6.49 4.16 20.15
CA GLY A 275 -5.91 3.54 21.34
C GLY A 275 -4.42 3.18 21.24
N ILE A 276 -3.69 3.69 20.26
CA ILE A 276 -2.23 3.52 20.18
C ILE A 276 -1.56 4.81 20.67
N ASN A 277 -1.15 4.83 21.94
CA ASN A 277 -0.03 5.67 22.37
C ASN A 277 1.25 5.10 21.74
N PHE A 278 2.15 5.97 21.27
CA PHE A 278 3.35 5.58 20.50
C PHE A 278 4.17 4.46 21.20
N GLU A 279 4.24 4.45 22.53
CA GLU A 279 4.93 3.45 23.36
C GLU A 279 4.37 2.02 23.20
N TYR A 280 3.06 1.86 22.98
CA TYR A 280 2.42 0.53 22.87
C TYR A 280 2.72 -0.16 21.53
N LYS A 281 3.06 0.62 20.49
CA LYS A 281 3.38 0.11 19.15
C LYS A 281 4.68 -0.67 19.14
N GLU A 282 5.67 -0.23 19.92
CA GLU A 282 6.96 -0.91 20.07
C GLU A 282 6.80 -2.23 20.83
N MET A 283 6.05 -2.25 21.94
CA MET A 283 5.82 -3.45 22.75
C MET A 283 5.10 -4.57 21.97
N LYS A 284 4.03 -4.24 21.21
CA LYS A 284 3.26 -5.26 20.48
C LYS A 284 4.00 -5.77 19.23
N ALA A 285 4.80 -4.92 18.60
CA ALA A 285 5.70 -5.32 17.51
C ALA A 285 6.81 -6.24 18.05
N MET A 286 7.39 -5.93 19.21
CA MET A 286 8.34 -6.80 19.91
C MET A 286 7.74 -8.17 20.24
N GLY A 287 6.55 -8.23 20.83
CA GLY A 287 5.90 -9.51 21.16
C GLY A 287 5.69 -10.42 19.93
N LYS A 288 5.26 -9.84 18.81
CA LYS A 288 5.11 -10.58 17.55
C LYS A 288 6.45 -11.00 16.95
N LEU A 289 7.47 -10.16 17.04
CA LEU A 289 8.83 -10.46 16.57
C LEU A 289 9.46 -11.59 17.39
N VAL A 290 9.25 -11.62 18.71
CA VAL A 290 9.75 -12.66 19.62
C VAL A 290 9.13 -14.00 19.28
N VAL A 291 7.80 -14.08 19.16
CA VAL A 291 7.11 -15.32 18.76
C VAL A 291 7.56 -15.77 17.36
N TRP A 292 7.70 -14.84 16.42
CA TRP A 292 8.17 -15.14 15.07
C TRP A 292 9.62 -15.65 15.04
N LYS A 293 10.53 -15.08 15.84
CA LYS A 293 11.91 -15.56 15.99
C LYS A 293 11.93 -16.97 16.58
N MET A 294 11.17 -17.23 17.64
CA MET A 294 11.08 -18.57 18.25
C MET A 294 10.63 -19.63 17.24
N LEU A 295 9.67 -19.30 16.37
CA LEU A 295 9.15 -20.22 15.36
C LEU A 295 10.09 -20.45 14.16
N ASN A 296 11.06 -19.55 13.91
CA ASN A 296 11.91 -19.60 12.73
C ASN A 296 13.42 -19.76 13.02
N LEU A 297 13.79 -19.93 14.28
CA LEU A 297 15.13 -20.38 14.65
C LEU A 297 15.28 -21.86 14.25
N ARG A 298 16.06 -22.12 13.20
CA ARG A 298 16.54 -23.49 12.92
C ARG A 298 17.57 -23.87 13.97
N PRO A 299 17.58 -25.13 14.47
CA PRO A 299 18.69 -25.61 15.26
C PRO A 299 19.96 -25.51 14.41
N ARG A 300 21.02 -24.90 14.93
CA ARG A 300 22.35 -25.03 14.34
C ARG A 300 22.83 -26.45 14.64
N SER A 301 22.81 -27.32 13.64
CA SER A 301 23.63 -28.54 13.56
C SER A 301 24.91 -28.21 12.80
#